data_AF-A0A5Q4DY52-F1
#
_entry.id   AF-A0A5Q4DY52-F1
#
_cell.length_a   1.000
_cell.length_b   1.000
_cell.length_c   1.000
_cell.angle_alpha   90.00
_cell.angle_beta   90.00
_cell.angle_gamma   90.00
#
_symmetry.space_group_name_H-M   'P 1'
#
loop_
_entity.id
_entity.type
_entity.pdbx_description
1 polymer ?
#
loop_
_entity_poly.entity_id
_entity_poly.type
_entity_poly.pdbx_seq_one_letter_code
_entity_poly.pdbx_strand_id
1 'polypeptide(L)'
;MPTMLKLFTVALLLVGGTALASCEPARTPESRDDLLQAEQATVATIQEIVANPVSVTLVGQSEPQPAEQNQAMTWGDRIATADQALAEVGLINGAVFRIGGDAALTLQPNQLLLDAGQMITWVEGTVSEPLAIVTPAGIAGIRGTTVFVNIDDDPTAPVEFFAWEGQVAVSLAGVAGEIVLNSGEQLLVPPGTQDLDTLQAQPLDQATALQRLQNSPLINGFSRPIPTRPEIEATVDGLD
;
A
#
# COMPACT_ATOMS: atom_id res chain seq x y z
N MET A 1 -30.54 32.27 48.26
CA MET A 1 -30.96 31.73 49.57
C MET A 1 -30.28 30.38 49.77
N PRO A 2 -29.56 30.18 50.88
CA PRO A 2 -28.60 29.09 51.08
C PRO A 2 -29.19 27.94 51.92
N THR A 3 -28.33 27.01 52.36
CA THR A 3 -28.52 25.96 53.40
C THR A 3 -29.34 24.73 52.94
N MET A 4 -28.95 23.47 53.18
CA MET A 4 -28.26 22.91 54.34
C MET A 4 -27.34 21.74 53.99
N LEU A 5 -26.14 21.84 54.57
CA LEU A 5 -25.22 20.79 54.96
C LEU A 5 -25.88 19.85 56.00
N LYS A 6 -25.75 18.53 55.83
CA LYS A 6 -25.87 17.58 56.95
C LYS A 6 -24.71 16.60 56.95
N LEU A 7 -23.79 16.85 57.88
CA LEU A 7 -22.89 15.85 58.46
C LEU A 7 -23.74 14.81 59.21
N PHE A 8 -23.39 13.53 59.07
CA PHE A 8 -23.51 12.59 60.18
C PHE A 8 -22.31 11.64 60.21
N THR A 9 -21.95 11.32 61.44
CA THR A 9 -20.66 10.86 61.92
C THR A 9 -20.77 9.38 62.35
N VAL A 10 -19.81 8.58 61.88
CA VAL A 10 -19.13 7.42 62.53
C VAL A 10 -19.96 6.21 62.98
N ALA A 11 -19.57 5.04 62.49
CA ALA A 11 -19.31 3.86 63.33
C ALA A 11 -18.25 2.96 62.67
N LEU A 12 -17.10 2.89 63.34
CA LEU A 12 -15.96 2.04 63.07
C LEU A 12 -16.29 0.61 63.50
N LEU A 13 -16.11 -0.37 62.62
CA LEU A 13 -16.07 -1.79 62.98
C LEU A 13 -14.86 -2.42 62.30
N LEU A 14 -13.81 -2.62 63.10
CA LEU A 14 -12.70 -3.51 62.78
C LEU A 14 -13.21 -4.95 62.79
N VAL A 15 -13.08 -5.64 61.67
CA VAL A 15 -13.01 -7.11 61.64
C VAL A 15 -11.82 -7.49 60.77
N GLY A 16 -10.86 -8.18 61.39
CA GLY A 16 -9.67 -8.67 60.74
C GLY A 16 -9.99 -9.69 59.66
N GLY A 17 -9.29 -9.56 58.54
CA GLY A 17 -9.23 -10.53 57.46
C GLY A 17 -7.78 -10.68 57.06
N THR A 18 -7.29 -11.92 57.11
CA THR A 18 -5.94 -12.38 56.84
C THR A 18 -5.34 -11.81 55.55
N ALA A 19 -4.13 -11.27 55.64
CA ALA A 19 -3.28 -11.02 54.48
C ALA A 19 -2.92 -12.36 53.82
N LEU A 20 -3.66 -12.74 52.79
CA LEU A 20 -3.15 -13.64 51.78
C LEU A 20 -2.26 -12.79 50.88
N ALA A 21 -0.97 -13.12 50.86
CA ALA A 21 -0.06 -12.69 49.83
C ALA A 21 -0.65 -13.13 48.49
N SER A 22 -1.32 -12.20 47.80
CA SER A 22 -1.66 -12.35 46.40
C SER A 22 -0.35 -12.23 45.64
N CYS A 23 0.37 -13.35 45.52
CA CYS A 23 1.28 -13.54 44.40
C CYS A 23 0.43 -13.41 43.15
N GLU A 24 0.39 -12.20 42.60
CA GLU A 24 -0.07 -11.97 41.25
C GLU A 24 0.87 -12.78 40.35
N PRO A 25 0.41 -13.88 39.72
CA PRO A 25 1.25 -14.56 38.76
C PRO A 25 1.44 -13.55 37.63
N ALA A 26 2.71 -13.24 37.33
CA ALA A 26 3.07 -12.69 36.05
C ALA A 26 2.37 -13.57 35.00
N ARG A 27 1.41 -13.01 34.26
CA ARG A 27 0.69 -13.75 33.22
C ARG A 27 1.72 -14.14 32.17
N THR A 28 2.22 -15.36 32.27
CA THR A 28 2.86 -16.05 31.16
C THR A 28 1.81 -16.13 30.06
N PRO A 29 2.11 -15.75 28.81
CA PRO A 29 1.19 -15.96 27.70
C PRO A 29 1.01 -17.46 27.51
N GLU A 30 -0.06 -18.03 28.08
CA GLU A 30 -0.31 -19.49 28.12
C GLU A 30 -1.20 -19.99 26.98
N SER A 31 -1.77 -19.13 26.15
CA SER A 31 -2.57 -19.60 25.03
C SER A 31 -1.75 -19.60 23.73
N ARG A 32 -1.80 -20.73 23.02
CA ARG A 32 -1.35 -20.83 21.62
C ARG A 32 -2.04 -19.77 20.76
N ASP A 33 -3.26 -19.38 21.11
CA ASP A 33 -4.05 -18.38 20.39
C ASP A 33 -3.51 -16.95 20.57
N ASP A 34 -2.95 -16.60 21.73
CA ASP A 34 -2.27 -15.29 21.96
C ASP A 34 -0.93 -15.21 21.21
N LEU A 35 -0.24 -16.33 21.04
CA LEU A 35 0.98 -16.41 20.22
C LEU A 35 0.66 -16.42 18.72
N LEU A 36 -0.47 -17.01 18.32
CA LEU A 36 -0.98 -16.98 16.93
C LEU A 36 -1.58 -15.61 16.55
N GLN A 37 -2.14 -14.87 17.49
CA GLN A 37 -2.57 -13.47 17.28
C GLN A 37 -1.40 -12.48 17.26
N ALA A 38 -0.31 -12.77 17.97
CA ALA A 38 0.94 -12.01 17.89
C ALA A 38 1.75 -12.28 16.60
N GLU A 39 1.31 -13.22 15.77
CA GLU A 39 1.98 -13.65 14.54
C GLU A 39 1.17 -13.30 13.27
N GLN A 40 0.32 -12.27 13.33
CA GLN A 40 0.13 -11.44 12.13
C GLN A 40 1.43 -10.66 11.91
N ALA A 41 2.44 -11.37 11.39
CA ALA A 41 3.76 -10.81 11.15
C ALA A 41 3.60 -9.51 10.37
N THR A 42 4.23 -8.43 10.84
CA THR A 42 4.30 -7.19 10.07
C THR A 42 4.82 -7.51 8.68
N VAL A 43 4.05 -7.16 7.66
CA VAL A 43 4.39 -7.46 6.24
C VAL A 43 4.72 -6.21 5.44
N ALA A 44 4.34 -5.06 5.98
CA ALA A 44 4.63 -3.78 5.38
C ALA A 44 4.82 -2.70 6.46
N THR A 45 5.50 -1.63 6.10
CA THR A 45 5.70 -0.46 6.97
C THR A 45 5.59 0.81 6.15
N ILE A 46 4.80 1.77 6.62
CA ILE A 46 4.70 3.10 6.02
C ILE A 46 6.02 3.83 6.27
N GLN A 47 6.81 4.08 5.23
CA GLN A 47 8.14 4.66 5.35
C GLN A 47 8.11 6.20 5.36
N GLU A 48 7.23 6.80 4.57
CA GLU A 48 7.11 8.24 4.44
C GLU A 48 5.65 8.64 4.12
N ILE A 49 5.20 9.75 4.70
CA ILE A 49 3.94 10.44 4.36
C ILE A 49 4.32 11.88 4.00
N VAL A 50 4.18 12.25 2.73
CA VAL A 50 4.60 13.58 2.23
C VAL A 50 3.54 14.63 2.54
N ALA A 51 2.28 14.26 2.39
CA ALA A 51 1.12 15.12 2.60
C ALA A 51 -0.05 14.32 3.15
N ASN A 52 -0.94 15.00 3.85
CA ASN A 52 -2.15 14.45 4.44
C ASN A 52 -3.39 14.87 3.62
N PRO A 53 -4.47 14.07 3.65
CA PRO A 53 -4.68 12.90 4.52
C PRO A 53 -4.23 11.57 3.89
N VAL A 54 -3.53 10.77 4.69
CA VAL A 54 -3.34 9.32 4.46
C VAL A 54 -4.08 8.59 5.56
N SER A 55 -4.82 7.54 5.20
CA SER A 55 -5.59 6.73 6.14
C SER A 55 -5.31 5.25 5.96
N VAL A 56 -5.52 4.50 7.03
CA VAL A 56 -5.41 3.05 7.06
C VAL A 56 -6.63 2.44 7.72
N THR A 57 -7.12 1.34 7.13
CA THR A 57 -8.14 0.50 7.73
C THR A 57 -7.49 -0.84 8.06
N LEU A 58 -7.26 -1.08 9.34
CA LEU A 58 -6.64 -2.32 9.81
C LEU A 58 -7.65 -3.47 9.78
N VAL A 59 -7.16 -4.69 9.56
CA VAL A 59 -8.01 -5.88 9.54
C VAL A 59 -8.82 -6.01 10.83
N GLY A 60 -10.11 -6.28 10.71
CA GLY A 60 -11.03 -6.33 11.86
C GLY A 60 -11.55 -4.96 12.34
N GLN A 61 -11.07 -3.86 11.74
CA GLN A 61 -11.63 -2.51 11.95
C GLN A 61 -12.51 -2.11 10.76
N SER A 62 -13.59 -1.40 11.05
CA SER A 62 -14.54 -0.91 10.03
C SER A 62 -14.30 0.55 9.64
N GLU A 63 -13.59 1.32 10.46
CA GLU A 63 -13.40 2.76 10.26
C GLU A 63 -11.93 3.08 9.94
N PRO A 64 -11.67 3.82 8.84
CA PRO A 64 -10.33 4.31 8.53
C PRO A 64 -9.79 5.22 9.65
N GLN A 65 -8.53 5.04 10.00
CA GLN A 65 -7.80 5.88 10.94
C GLN A 65 -6.71 6.67 10.20
N PRO A 66 -6.30 7.86 10.69
CA PRO A 66 -5.12 8.52 10.16
C PRO A 66 -3.89 7.61 10.20
N ALA A 67 -3.15 7.57 9.11
CA ALA A 67 -1.92 6.78 9.01
C ALA A 67 -0.75 7.51 9.69
N GLU A 68 0.17 6.74 10.26
CA GLU A 68 1.39 7.26 10.86
C GLU A 68 2.65 6.75 10.15
N GLN A 69 3.70 7.57 10.11
CA GLN A 69 5.00 7.10 9.63
C GLN A 69 5.56 6.04 10.57
N ASN A 70 6.19 5.01 10.01
CA ASN A 70 6.63 3.77 10.67
C ASN A 70 5.50 2.88 11.19
N GLN A 71 4.25 3.15 10.80
CA GLN A 71 3.15 2.26 11.13
C GLN A 71 3.33 0.90 10.43
N ALA A 72 3.30 -0.14 11.25
CA ALA A 72 3.30 -1.53 10.80
C ALA A 72 1.93 -1.88 10.21
N MET A 73 1.95 -2.65 9.13
CA MET A 73 0.76 -3.17 8.48
C MET A 73 0.88 -4.69 8.29
N THR A 74 -0.26 -5.35 8.21
CA THR A 74 -0.44 -6.79 8.04
C THR A 74 -1.24 -7.09 6.77
N TRP A 75 -1.29 -8.36 6.35
CA TRP A 75 -2.11 -8.75 5.21
C TRP A 75 -3.60 -8.50 5.51
N GLY A 76 -4.31 -7.94 4.54
CA GLY A 76 -5.71 -7.52 4.66
C GLY A 76 -5.88 -6.06 5.08
N ASP A 77 -4.83 -5.40 5.55
CA ASP A 77 -4.89 -3.96 5.82
C ASP A 77 -5.04 -3.17 4.51
N ARG A 78 -5.79 -2.06 4.60
CA ARG A 78 -5.99 -1.12 3.51
C ARG A 78 -5.29 0.20 3.83
N ILE A 79 -4.64 0.79 2.83
CA ILE A 79 -4.12 2.16 2.87
C ILE A 79 -4.79 2.99 1.79
N ALA A 80 -5.13 4.24 2.10
CA ALA A 80 -5.70 5.17 1.15
C ALA A 80 -5.12 6.59 1.30
N THR A 81 -4.93 7.26 0.18
CA THR A 81 -4.55 8.68 0.10
C THR A 81 -5.76 9.50 -0.37
N ALA A 82 -5.86 10.77 0.01
CA ALA A 82 -6.79 11.70 -0.64
C ALA A 82 -6.12 13.02 -1.04
N ASP A 83 -6.71 13.72 -1.99
CA ASP A 83 -6.23 15.00 -2.52
C ASP A 83 -4.79 14.88 -3.07
N GLN A 84 -3.85 15.62 -2.49
CA GLN A 84 -2.42 15.62 -2.87
C GLN A 84 -1.57 14.76 -1.93
N ALA A 85 -2.19 13.93 -1.09
CA ALA A 85 -1.48 13.04 -0.18
C ALA A 85 -0.67 11.99 -0.95
N LEU A 86 0.55 11.76 -0.48
CA LEU A 86 1.45 10.72 -1.00
C LEU A 86 1.98 9.88 0.16
N ALA A 87 2.04 8.57 -0.04
CA ALA A 87 2.60 7.63 0.93
C ALA A 87 3.59 6.68 0.25
N GLU A 88 4.67 6.36 0.94
CA GLU A 88 5.64 5.32 0.58
C GLU A 88 5.52 4.17 1.57
N VAL A 89 5.45 2.94 1.06
CA VAL A 89 5.31 1.74 1.88
C VAL A 89 6.33 0.71 1.40
N GLY A 90 7.11 0.19 2.34
CA GLY A 90 8.01 -0.93 2.09
C GLY A 90 7.42 -2.24 2.57
N LEU A 91 7.54 -3.27 1.74
CA LEU A 91 7.17 -4.64 2.06
C LEU A 91 8.38 -5.42 2.59
N ILE A 92 8.12 -6.43 3.43
CA ILE A 92 9.17 -7.30 3.98
C ILE A 92 9.90 -8.14 2.92
N ASN A 93 9.31 -8.30 1.73
CA ASN A 93 9.91 -9.04 0.61
C ASN A 93 10.89 -8.19 -0.23
N GLY A 94 11.15 -6.94 0.16
CA GLY A 94 12.06 -6.01 -0.52
C GLY A 94 11.39 -5.16 -1.61
N ALA A 95 10.11 -5.37 -1.92
CA ALA A 95 9.39 -4.44 -2.78
C ALA A 95 8.98 -3.18 -2.02
N VAL A 96 8.96 -2.06 -2.73
CA VAL A 96 8.54 -0.76 -2.20
C VAL A 96 7.58 -0.15 -3.21
N PHE A 97 6.53 0.50 -2.73
CA PHE A 97 5.61 1.23 -3.57
C PHE A 97 5.31 2.60 -3.00
N ARG A 98 4.96 3.53 -3.91
CA ARG A 98 4.40 4.84 -3.58
C ARG A 98 3.03 4.96 -4.19
N ILE A 99 2.10 5.54 -3.44
CA ILE A 99 0.72 5.79 -3.86
C ILE A 99 0.34 7.25 -3.68
N GLY A 100 -0.62 7.70 -4.49
CA GLY A 100 -1.19 9.04 -4.46
C GLY A 100 -2.36 9.19 -5.43
N GLY A 101 -2.90 10.40 -5.57
CA GLY A 101 -4.00 10.68 -6.50
C GLY A 101 -5.26 9.91 -6.12
N ASP A 102 -5.75 10.11 -4.89
CA ASP A 102 -6.93 9.42 -4.36
C ASP A 102 -6.83 7.89 -4.36
N ALA A 103 -5.60 7.37 -4.23
CA ALA A 103 -5.34 5.94 -4.26
C ALA A 103 -5.97 5.19 -3.09
N ALA A 104 -6.40 3.96 -3.37
CA ALA A 104 -6.84 3.02 -2.36
C ALA A 104 -6.30 1.61 -2.68
N LEU A 105 -5.55 1.06 -1.72
CA LEU A 105 -4.79 -0.16 -1.90
C LEU A 105 -4.98 -1.11 -0.72
N THR A 106 -5.18 -2.40 -1.00
CA THR A 106 -5.25 -3.47 0.00
C THR A 106 -4.05 -4.40 -0.14
N LEU A 107 -3.40 -4.71 0.98
CA LEU A 107 -2.26 -5.63 1.02
C LEU A 107 -2.75 -7.08 1.01
N GLN A 108 -2.27 -7.89 0.07
CA GLN A 108 -2.50 -9.33 0.03
C GLN A 108 -1.19 -10.10 -0.14
N PRO A 109 -1.14 -11.39 0.27
CA PRO A 109 0.04 -12.21 0.03
C PRO A 109 0.44 -12.19 -1.45
N ASN A 110 1.64 -11.69 -1.74
CA ASN A 110 2.21 -11.55 -3.08
C ASN A 110 1.40 -10.69 -4.06
N GLN A 111 0.46 -9.89 -3.56
CA GLN A 111 -0.43 -9.06 -4.37
C GLN A 111 -0.68 -7.70 -3.74
N LEU A 112 -0.67 -6.67 -4.56
CA LEU A 112 -1.10 -5.31 -4.23
C LEU A 112 -2.42 -5.05 -4.95
N LEU A 113 -3.54 -5.03 -4.22
CA LEU A 113 -4.85 -4.77 -4.80
C LEU A 113 -5.06 -3.26 -4.85
N LEU A 114 -4.84 -2.67 -6.01
CA LEU A 114 -5.06 -1.24 -6.27
C LEU A 114 -6.46 -1.06 -6.85
N ASP A 115 -7.35 -0.41 -6.10
CA ASP A 115 -8.73 -0.18 -6.51
C ASP A 115 -8.92 1.16 -7.24
N ALA A 116 -8.10 2.15 -6.92
CA ALA A 116 -8.17 3.51 -7.46
C ALA A 116 -6.81 4.21 -7.35
N GLY A 117 -6.65 5.30 -8.10
CA GLY A 117 -5.54 6.24 -8.03
C GLY A 117 -4.24 5.76 -8.68
N GLN A 118 -3.13 6.32 -8.22
CA GLN A 118 -1.81 6.13 -8.83
C GLN A 118 -0.90 5.31 -7.93
N MET A 119 -0.10 4.46 -8.54
CA MET A 119 0.93 3.70 -7.86
C MET A 119 2.18 3.57 -8.73
N ILE A 120 3.36 3.71 -8.13
CA ILE A 120 4.63 3.24 -8.68
C ILE A 120 5.22 2.21 -7.73
N THR A 121 5.65 1.06 -8.26
CA THR A 121 6.23 -0.03 -7.47
C THR A 121 7.55 -0.43 -8.08
N TRP A 122 8.54 -0.66 -7.23
CA TRP A 122 9.84 -1.21 -7.61
C TRP A 122 10.28 -2.28 -6.61
N VAL A 123 11.30 -3.03 -7.00
CA VAL A 123 11.90 -4.06 -6.16
C VAL A 123 13.32 -3.65 -5.79
N GLU A 124 13.64 -3.63 -4.51
CA GLU A 124 15.00 -3.47 -4.01
C GLU A 124 15.68 -4.83 -3.85
N GLY A 125 16.74 -5.07 -4.61
CA GLY A 125 17.51 -6.31 -4.53
C GLY A 125 16.81 -7.51 -5.17
N THR A 126 16.92 -8.69 -4.56
CA THR A 126 16.28 -9.91 -5.04
C THR A 126 15.03 -10.19 -4.23
N VAL A 127 13.85 -10.10 -4.85
CA VAL A 127 12.61 -10.59 -4.21
C VAL A 127 12.64 -12.10 -4.08
N SER A 128 12.23 -12.58 -2.91
CA SER A 128 12.08 -14.02 -2.66
C SER A 128 10.90 -14.62 -3.42
N GLU A 129 9.87 -13.81 -3.71
CA GLU A 129 8.61 -14.24 -4.33
C GLU A 129 8.13 -13.22 -5.37
N PRO A 130 7.50 -13.64 -6.48
CA PRO A 130 6.91 -12.73 -7.45
C PRO A 130 5.82 -11.86 -6.81
N LEU A 131 5.81 -10.56 -7.15
CA LEU A 131 4.78 -9.62 -6.70
C LEU A 131 3.90 -9.24 -7.89
N ALA A 132 2.59 -9.19 -7.68
CA ALA A 132 1.64 -8.71 -8.68
C ALA A 132 0.85 -7.50 -8.19
N ILE A 133 0.46 -6.63 -9.10
CA ILE A 133 -0.50 -5.57 -8.87
C ILE A 133 -1.82 -6.02 -9.49
N VAL A 134 -2.86 -6.09 -8.69
CA VAL A 134 -4.21 -6.43 -9.13
C VAL A 134 -5.03 -5.15 -9.21
N THR A 135 -5.68 -4.94 -10.34
CA THR A 135 -6.57 -3.81 -10.60
C THR A 135 -7.92 -4.33 -11.08
N PRO A 136 -8.97 -3.49 -11.17
CA PRO A 136 -10.22 -3.88 -11.80
C PRO A 136 -10.09 -4.32 -13.27
N ALA A 137 -9.05 -3.87 -13.98
CA ALA A 137 -8.86 -4.15 -15.40
C ALA A 137 -7.92 -5.34 -15.69
N GLY A 138 -7.03 -5.69 -14.75
CA GLY A 138 -6.04 -6.72 -14.99
C GLY A 138 -4.99 -6.84 -13.89
N ILE A 139 -4.02 -7.73 -14.13
CA ILE A 139 -2.96 -8.09 -13.20
C ILE A 139 -1.61 -7.80 -13.86
N ALA A 140 -0.80 -6.93 -13.25
CA ALA A 140 0.56 -6.65 -13.66
C ALA A 140 1.57 -7.40 -12.77
N GLY A 141 2.31 -8.35 -13.34
CA GLY A 141 3.39 -9.07 -12.67
C GLY A 141 4.70 -8.28 -12.73
N ILE A 142 5.29 -8.03 -11.57
CA ILE A 142 6.56 -7.30 -11.41
C ILE A 142 7.70 -8.33 -11.39
N ARG A 143 8.68 -8.17 -12.30
CA ARG A 143 9.80 -9.11 -12.47
C ARG A 143 11.16 -8.42 -12.25
N GLY A 144 11.31 -7.75 -11.09
CA GLY A 144 12.52 -6.99 -10.76
C GLY A 144 12.60 -5.65 -11.50
N THR A 145 11.49 -4.91 -11.53
CA THR A 145 11.27 -3.78 -12.44
C THR A 145 10.51 -2.66 -11.76
N THR A 146 10.50 -1.49 -12.38
CA THR A 146 9.73 -0.32 -11.94
C THR A 146 8.49 -0.16 -12.80
N VAL A 147 7.33 -0.41 -12.20
CA VAL A 147 6.02 -0.32 -12.86
C VAL A 147 5.23 0.85 -12.29
N PHE A 148 4.53 1.56 -13.18
CA PHE A 148 3.54 2.55 -12.84
C PHE A 148 2.15 2.04 -13.26
N VAL A 149 1.16 2.28 -12.40
CA VAL A 149 -0.24 1.97 -12.64
C VAL A 149 -1.09 3.18 -12.29
N ASN A 150 -2.02 3.55 -13.17
CA ASN A 150 -2.99 4.61 -12.93
C ASN A 150 -4.41 4.11 -13.18
N ILE A 151 -5.27 4.27 -12.18
CA ILE A 151 -6.71 4.06 -12.25
C ILE A 151 -7.35 5.43 -12.03
N ASP A 152 -7.86 6.00 -13.11
CA ASP A 152 -8.50 7.31 -13.13
C ASP A 152 -9.82 7.30 -12.32
N ASP A 153 -10.27 8.47 -11.88
CA ASP A 153 -11.54 8.62 -11.15
C ASP A 153 -12.76 8.52 -12.09
N ASP A 154 -12.57 8.71 -13.40
CA ASP A 154 -13.54 8.36 -14.42
C ASP A 154 -13.62 6.83 -14.61
N PRO A 155 -14.74 6.17 -14.23
CA PRO A 155 -14.89 4.72 -14.38
C PRO A 155 -14.93 4.25 -15.85
N THR A 156 -14.97 5.17 -16.81
CA THR A 156 -14.91 4.87 -18.25
C THR A 156 -13.51 5.03 -18.85
N ALA A 157 -12.58 5.67 -18.13
CA ALA A 157 -11.21 5.80 -18.56
C ALA A 157 -10.47 4.45 -18.48
N PRO A 158 -9.49 4.21 -19.35
CA PRO A 158 -8.69 2.99 -19.30
C PRO A 158 -7.78 2.97 -18.07
N VAL A 159 -7.57 1.79 -17.51
CA VAL A 159 -6.46 1.57 -16.56
C VAL A 159 -5.16 1.56 -17.35
N GLU A 160 -4.21 2.37 -16.90
CA GLU A 160 -2.90 2.47 -17.51
C GLU A 160 -1.90 1.61 -16.74
N PHE A 161 -1.16 0.77 -17.47
CA PHE A 161 0.06 0.11 -17.01
C PHE A 161 1.24 0.66 -17.80
N PHE A 162 2.31 1.03 -17.11
CA PHE A 162 3.50 1.58 -17.74
C PHE A 162 4.77 0.98 -17.13
N ALA A 163 5.66 0.48 -17.98
CA ALA A 163 6.95 -0.05 -17.55
C ALA A 163 8.02 1.05 -17.66
N TRP A 164 8.39 1.67 -16.54
CA TRP A 164 9.44 2.70 -16.53
C TRP A 164 10.82 2.10 -16.87
N GLU A 165 11.13 0.95 -16.31
CA GLU A 165 12.30 0.15 -16.66
C GLU A 165 12.01 -1.34 -16.49
N GLY A 166 12.76 -2.17 -17.20
CA GLY A 166 12.60 -3.62 -17.23
C GLY A 166 11.38 -4.08 -18.05
N GLN A 167 10.84 -5.23 -17.70
CA GLN A 167 9.65 -5.84 -18.29
C GLN A 167 8.50 -6.03 -17.29
N VAL A 168 7.28 -5.78 -17.74
CA VAL A 168 6.04 -6.00 -16.96
C VAL A 168 5.13 -6.92 -17.76
N ALA A 169 4.68 -8.01 -17.14
CA ALA A 169 3.71 -8.90 -17.76
C ALA A 169 2.29 -8.51 -17.29
N VAL A 170 1.42 -8.11 -18.21
CA VAL A 170 0.03 -7.74 -17.91
C VAL A 170 -0.90 -8.83 -18.43
N SER A 171 -1.80 -9.31 -17.56
CA SER A 171 -2.85 -10.27 -17.90
C SER A 171 -4.23 -9.71 -17.55
N LEU A 172 -5.27 -10.16 -18.25
CA LEU A 172 -6.65 -9.82 -17.90
C LEU A 172 -7.22 -10.86 -16.94
N ALA A 173 -8.03 -10.43 -15.98
CA ALA A 173 -8.63 -11.34 -15.02
C ALA A 173 -9.49 -12.40 -15.72
N GLY A 174 -9.16 -13.68 -15.49
CA GLY A 174 -9.90 -14.81 -16.06
C GLY A 174 -9.63 -15.11 -17.54
N VAL A 175 -8.69 -14.39 -18.18
CA VAL A 175 -8.28 -14.62 -19.57
C VAL A 175 -6.88 -15.25 -19.56
N ALA A 176 -6.69 -16.30 -20.37
CA ALA A 176 -5.39 -16.93 -20.50
C ALA A 176 -4.46 -16.09 -21.40
N GLY A 177 -3.22 -15.89 -20.97
CA GLY A 177 -2.20 -15.16 -21.71
C GLY A 177 -1.72 -13.89 -21.00
N GLU A 178 -0.67 -13.28 -21.53
CA GLU A 178 -0.11 -12.03 -21.03
C GLU A 178 0.41 -11.18 -22.19
N ILE A 179 0.33 -9.86 -22.05
CA ILE A 179 1.02 -8.87 -22.86
C ILE A 179 2.26 -8.43 -22.07
N VAL A 180 3.43 -8.54 -22.68
CA VAL A 180 4.68 -8.10 -22.06
C VAL A 180 4.97 -6.68 -22.51
N LEU A 181 5.09 -5.76 -21.55
CA LEU A 181 5.57 -4.40 -21.75
C LEU A 181 7.07 -4.36 -21.51
N ASN A 182 7.80 -3.76 -22.44
CA ASN A 182 9.21 -3.43 -22.29
C ASN A 182 9.36 -2.01 -21.72
N SER A 183 10.59 -1.64 -21.38
CA SER A 183 10.89 -0.31 -20.83
C SER A 183 10.42 0.79 -21.78
N GLY A 184 9.67 1.75 -21.24
CA GLY A 184 9.07 2.84 -22.01
C GLY A 184 7.79 2.46 -22.76
N GLU A 185 7.29 1.24 -22.63
CA GLU A 185 5.99 0.85 -23.18
C GLU A 185 4.87 0.98 -22.14
N GLN A 186 3.70 1.40 -22.63
CA GLN A 186 2.46 1.46 -21.89
C GLN A 186 1.40 0.54 -22.49
N LEU A 187 0.44 0.16 -21.66
CA LEU A 187 -0.78 -0.53 -22.05
C LEU A 187 -1.97 0.19 -21.42
N LEU A 188 -2.92 0.57 -22.25
CA LEU A 188 -4.19 1.13 -21.82
C LEU A 188 -5.24 0.04 -21.92
N VAL A 189 -5.86 -0.33 -20.81
CA VAL A 189 -6.89 -1.37 -20.74
C VAL A 189 -8.24 -0.72 -20.48
N PRO A 190 -9.11 -0.59 -21.50
CA PRO A 190 -10.46 -0.07 -21.31
C PRO A 190 -11.27 -0.91 -20.30
N PRO A 191 -12.18 -0.29 -19.52
CA PRO A 191 -13.04 -1.01 -18.60
C PRO A 191 -13.84 -2.12 -19.28
N GLY A 192 -13.86 -3.31 -18.69
CA GLY A 192 -14.62 -4.45 -19.19
C GLY A 192 -13.98 -5.21 -20.36
N THR A 193 -12.74 -4.88 -20.74
CA THR A 193 -12.00 -5.65 -21.75
C THR A 193 -11.82 -7.10 -21.30
N GLN A 194 -12.16 -8.05 -22.19
CA GLN A 194 -12.03 -9.50 -21.94
C GLN A 194 -11.24 -10.22 -23.03
N ASP A 195 -10.70 -9.49 -24.00
CA ASP A 195 -9.99 -10.03 -25.15
C ASP A 195 -8.62 -9.37 -25.28
N LEU A 196 -7.56 -10.16 -25.03
CA LEU A 196 -6.18 -9.71 -25.11
C LEU A 196 -5.79 -9.30 -26.54
N ASP A 197 -6.41 -9.87 -27.58
CA ASP A 197 -6.05 -9.59 -28.98
C ASP A 197 -6.44 -8.17 -29.40
N THR A 198 -7.32 -7.51 -28.63
CA THR A 198 -7.74 -6.11 -28.86
C THR A 198 -6.77 -5.09 -28.26
N LEU A 199 -5.83 -5.55 -27.43
CA LEU A 199 -4.90 -4.72 -26.69
C LEU A 199 -3.52 -4.78 -27.33
N GLN A 200 -2.81 -3.66 -27.29
CA GLN A 200 -1.45 -3.58 -27.81
C GLN A 200 -0.60 -2.69 -26.92
N ALA A 201 0.60 -3.18 -26.58
CA ALA A 201 1.64 -2.35 -25.97
C ALA A 201 2.05 -1.23 -26.93
N GLN A 202 2.18 -0.02 -26.42
CA GLN A 202 2.53 1.16 -27.20
C GLN A 202 3.76 1.81 -26.59
N PRO A 203 4.82 2.10 -27.38
CA PRO A 203 5.93 2.88 -26.89
C PRO A 203 5.46 4.30 -26.58
N LEU A 204 5.99 4.87 -25.50
CA LEU A 204 5.84 6.29 -25.19
C LEU A 204 6.90 7.06 -25.98
N ASP A 205 6.53 8.21 -26.54
CA ASP A 205 7.54 9.10 -27.15
C ASP A 205 8.40 9.76 -26.06
N GLN A 206 9.64 10.08 -26.42
CA GLN A 206 10.60 10.66 -25.47
C GLN A 206 10.08 11.94 -24.79
N ALA A 207 9.39 12.82 -25.52
CA ALA A 207 8.93 14.09 -24.98
C ALA A 207 7.84 13.88 -23.91
N THR A 208 6.89 12.99 -24.16
CA THR A 208 5.87 12.59 -23.19
C THR A 208 6.50 11.90 -21.98
N ALA A 209 7.45 10.99 -22.19
CA ALA A 209 8.13 10.29 -21.11
C ALA A 209 8.91 11.25 -20.20
N LEU A 210 9.64 12.20 -20.79
CA LEU A 210 10.37 13.23 -20.05
C LEU A 210 9.42 14.13 -19.26
N GLN A 211 8.30 14.53 -19.86
CA GLN A 211 7.29 15.33 -19.17
C GLN A 211 6.72 14.58 -17.97
N ARG A 212 6.41 13.29 -18.11
CA ARG A 212 5.94 12.45 -17.00
C ARG A 212 7.00 12.33 -15.91
N LEU A 213 8.25 12.07 -16.28
CA LEU A 213 9.36 11.95 -15.34
C LEU A 213 9.55 13.23 -14.53
N GLN A 214 9.49 14.41 -15.16
CA GLN A 214 9.67 15.69 -14.48
C GLN A 214 8.50 16.07 -13.58
N ASN A 215 7.28 15.71 -13.96
CA ASN A 215 6.07 16.15 -13.26
C ASN A 215 5.49 15.12 -12.29
N SER A 216 5.97 13.87 -12.30
CA SER A 216 5.45 12.81 -11.44
C SER A 216 5.70 13.09 -9.95
N PRO A 217 4.65 13.25 -9.13
CA PRO A 217 4.80 13.36 -7.68
C PRO A 217 5.29 12.05 -7.05
N LEU A 218 4.96 10.90 -7.66
CA LEU A 218 5.43 9.61 -7.18
C LEU A 218 6.94 9.39 -7.37
N ILE A 219 7.55 10.09 -8.33
CA ILE A 219 9.01 10.05 -8.54
C ILE A 219 9.71 11.17 -7.77
N ASN A 220 9.19 12.40 -7.82
CA ASN A 220 9.88 13.61 -7.34
C ASN A 220 9.34 14.19 -6.03
N GLY A 221 8.20 13.70 -5.52
CA GLY A 221 7.52 14.28 -4.36
C GLY A 221 8.03 13.82 -3.00
N PHE A 222 8.90 12.80 -2.96
CA PHE A 222 9.40 12.19 -1.72
C PHE A 222 10.77 12.74 -1.34
N SER A 223 11.08 12.73 -0.04
CA SER A 223 12.36 13.20 0.48
C SER A 223 13.55 12.38 -0.01
N ARG A 224 13.32 11.09 -0.25
CA ARG A 224 14.31 10.15 -0.83
C ARG A 224 13.97 9.90 -2.30
N PRO A 225 14.95 10.00 -3.22
CA PRO A 225 14.70 9.60 -4.61
C PRO A 225 14.42 8.10 -4.69
N ILE A 226 13.60 7.70 -5.67
CA ILE A 226 13.45 6.27 -6.00
C ILE A 226 14.82 5.69 -6.40
N PRO A 227 15.24 4.53 -5.88
CA PRO A 227 16.54 3.95 -6.19
C PRO A 227 16.76 3.69 -7.68
N THR A 228 15.70 3.32 -8.41
CA THR A 228 15.74 3.03 -9.85
C THR A 228 15.72 4.29 -10.73
N ARG A 229 15.83 5.49 -10.14
CA ARG A 229 15.81 6.75 -10.89
C ARG A 229 16.84 6.80 -12.04
N PRO A 230 18.10 6.37 -11.87
CA PRO A 230 19.07 6.36 -12.96
C PRO A 230 18.63 5.49 -14.15
N GLU A 231 18.03 4.33 -13.89
CA GLU A 231 17.50 3.42 -14.90
C GLU A 231 16.28 4.02 -15.62
N ILE A 232 15.40 4.71 -14.88
CA ILE A 232 14.28 5.45 -15.45
C ILE A 232 14.78 6.54 -16.42
N GLU A 233 15.75 7.36 -15.97
CA GLU A 233 16.35 8.42 -16.77
C GLU A 233 17.01 7.84 -18.04
N ALA A 234 17.74 6.73 -17.92
CA ALA A 234 18.34 6.04 -19.06
C ALA A 234 17.30 5.49 -20.05
N THR A 235 16.16 4.95 -19.57
CA THR A 235 15.05 4.56 -20.46
C THR A 235 14.53 5.76 -21.24
N VAL A 236 14.26 6.89 -20.58
CA VAL A 236 13.72 8.10 -21.23
C VAL A 236 14.70 8.64 -22.29
N ASP A 237 15.99 8.68 -21.98
CA ASP A 237 17.03 9.13 -22.91
C ASP A 237 17.15 8.22 -24.15
N GLY A 238 16.77 6.95 -24.02
CA GLY A 238 16.81 5.93 -25.08
C GLY A 238 15.54 5.82 -25.94
N LEU A 239 14.48 6.56 -25.61
CA LEU A 239 13.26 6.62 -26.43
C LEU A 239 13.46 7.49 -27.68
N ASP A 240 12.79 7.10 -28.78
CA ASP A 240 12.77 7.82 -30.05
C ASP A 240 11.78 9.00 -30.07
#